data_AF-A0A0K0ELH2-F1
#
_entry.id   AF-A0A0K0ELH2-F1
#
_cell.length_a   1.000
_cell.length_b   1.000
_cell.length_c   1.000
_cell.angle_alpha   90.00
_cell.angle_beta   90.00
_cell.angle_gamma   90.00
#
_symmetry.space_group_name_H-M   'P 1'
#
loop_
_entity.id
_entity.type
_entity.pdbx_description
1 polymer ?
#
loop_
_entity_poly.entity_id
_entity_poly.type
_entity_poly.pdbx_seq_one_letter_code
_entity_poly.pdbx_strand_id
1 'polypeptide(L)'
;MTLPEIENDEQLQEAFRRRREKLEKIRKVKKIHQYFRDKFNNYIRESYAKTRKDILEGTHPKVVKIMKKCENRRDKSLQKVDALAKLKLDTLKRKHDAEVATIEKRQKEEICAAAQQEIDKLEVEKTSLLNMAKSFGMHDIVTIFDDEKEDSNIHPDLKDVQPSIKSNPNIQVEGRPNNLPYISPSSSHFLTELSGFAHSQSNFFEQVADDIKLMNAYMETKDT
;
A
#
# COMPACT_ATOMS: atom_id res chain seq x y z
N MET A 1 -29.14 -44.46 78.28
CA MET A 1 -30.39 -43.68 78.44
C MET A 1 -31.46 -44.68 78.82
N THR A 2 -31.64 -44.88 80.13
CA THR A 2 -32.66 -45.76 80.67
C THR A 2 -34.03 -45.24 80.25
N LEU A 3 -34.92 -46.15 79.81
CA LEU A 3 -36.32 -45.82 79.61
C LEU A 3 -36.86 -45.27 80.95
N PRO A 4 -37.72 -44.23 80.95
CA PRO A 4 -38.44 -43.88 82.18
C PRO A 4 -39.11 -45.15 82.69
N GLU A 5 -39.00 -45.45 83.99
CA GLU A 5 -39.78 -46.51 84.62
C GLU A 5 -41.24 -46.13 84.48
N ILE A 6 -41.96 -46.86 83.63
CA ILE A 6 -43.36 -46.58 83.37
C ILE A 6 -44.15 -47.36 84.43
N GLU A 7 -44.48 -46.68 85.53
CA GLU A 7 -45.15 -47.31 86.67
C GLU A 7 -46.66 -47.46 86.45
N ASN A 8 -47.23 -46.68 85.52
CA ASN A 8 -48.67 -46.67 85.27
C ASN A 8 -48.98 -46.53 83.77
N ASP A 9 -50.08 -47.14 83.31
CA ASP A 9 -50.52 -47.13 81.91
C ASP A 9 -50.72 -45.71 81.37
N GLU A 10 -51.13 -44.77 82.22
CA GLU A 10 -51.28 -43.36 81.86
C GLU A 10 -49.93 -42.71 81.47
N GLN A 11 -48.85 -42.99 82.21
CA GLN A 11 -47.51 -42.50 81.89
C GLN A 11 -46.98 -43.12 80.59
N LEU A 12 -47.30 -44.41 80.35
CA LEU A 12 -46.97 -45.10 79.09
C LEU A 12 -47.62 -44.37 77.91
N GLN A 13 -48.92 -44.12 78.00
CA GLN A 13 -49.69 -43.46 76.96
C GLN A 13 -49.21 -42.04 76.70
N GLU A 14 -48.92 -41.26 77.75
CA GLU A 14 -48.41 -39.90 77.60
C GLU A 14 -47.00 -39.88 76.98
N ALA A 15 -46.11 -40.79 77.37
CA ALA A 15 -44.78 -40.93 76.77
C ALA A 15 -44.86 -41.30 75.28
N PHE A 16 -45.73 -42.24 74.90
CA PHE A 16 -45.98 -42.58 73.50
C PHE A 16 -46.59 -41.40 72.73
N ARG A 17 -47.54 -40.66 73.32
CA ARG A 17 -48.12 -39.45 72.72
C ARG A 17 -47.06 -38.39 72.48
N ARG A 18 -46.24 -38.04 73.49
CA ARG A 18 -45.13 -37.08 73.36
C ARG A 18 -44.11 -37.52 72.31
N ARG A 19 -43.79 -38.82 72.24
CA ARG A 19 -42.88 -39.38 71.22
C ARG A 19 -43.46 -39.27 69.82
N ARG A 20 -44.75 -39.57 69.63
CA ARG A 20 -45.46 -39.41 68.34
C ARG A 20 -45.47 -37.94 67.91
N GLU A 21 -45.78 -37.01 68.82
CA GLU A 21 -45.78 -35.57 68.53
C GLU A 21 -44.38 -35.04 68.14
N LYS A 22 -43.32 -35.46 68.84
CA LYS A 22 -41.93 -35.12 68.49
C LYS A 22 -41.54 -35.68 67.12
N LEU A 23 -41.84 -36.95 66.85
CA LEU A 23 -41.55 -37.57 65.55
C LEU A 23 -42.30 -36.88 64.41
N GLU A 24 -43.55 -36.48 64.63
CA GLU A 24 -44.34 -35.76 63.64
C GLU A 24 -43.75 -34.37 63.35
N LYS A 25 -43.31 -33.64 64.39
CA LYS A 25 -42.58 -32.37 64.20
C LYS A 25 -41.30 -32.55 63.39
N ILE A 26 -40.50 -33.58 63.69
CA ILE A 26 -39.27 -33.90 62.94
C ILE A 26 -39.58 -34.24 61.47
N ARG A 27 -40.63 -35.03 61.21
CA ARG A 27 -41.07 -35.36 59.84
C ARG A 27 -41.48 -34.11 59.07
N LYS A 28 -42.25 -33.20 59.68
CA LYS A 28 -42.64 -31.93 59.07
C LYS A 28 -41.44 -31.05 58.74
N VAL A 29 -40.51 -30.88 59.68
CA VAL A 29 -39.27 -30.11 59.47
C VAL A 29 -38.40 -30.72 58.36
N LYS A 30 -38.25 -32.05 58.33
CA LYS A 30 -37.50 -32.75 57.27
C LYS A 30 -38.15 -32.56 55.90
N LYS A 31 -39.48 -32.61 55.79
CA LYS A 31 -40.21 -32.33 54.55
C LYS A 31 -39.98 -30.88 54.09
N ILE A 32 -40.03 -29.91 55.00
CA ILE A 32 -39.76 -28.50 54.69
C ILE A 32 -38.33 -28.30 54.19
N HIS A 33 -37.33 -28.85 54.88
CA HIS A 33 -35.94 -28.77 54.45
C HIS A 33 -35.70 -29.43 53.09
N GLN A 34 -36.33 -30.58 52.84
CA GLN A 34 -36.23 -31.25 51.54
C GLN A 34 -36.82 -30.38 50.43
N TYR A 35 -38.00 -29.80 50.65
CA TYR A 35 -38.62 -28.88 49.69
C TYR A 35 -37.74 -27.66 49.38
N PHE A 36 -37.19 -27.00 50.39
CA PHE A 36 -36.28 -25.87 50.18
C PHE A 36 -35.00 -26.28 49.45
N ARG A 37 -34.43 -27.44 49.80
CA ARG A 37 -33.25 -27.98 49.12
C ARG A 37 -33.52 -28.24 47.64
N ASP A 38 -34.64 -28.88 47.32
CA ASP A 38 -35.01 -29.20 45.94
C ASP A 38 -35.29 -27.94 45.13
N LYS A 39 -36.02 -26.97 45.71
CA LYS A 39 -36.31 -25.69 45.05
C LYS A 39 -35.05 -24.86 44.82
N PHE A 40 -34.13 -24.82 45.80
CA PHE A 40 -32.85 -24.11 45.67
C PHE A 40 -31.93 -24.77 44.63
N ASN A 41 -31.84 -26.11 44.64
CA ASN A 41 -31.06 -26.86 43.67
C ASN A 41 -31.60 -26.68 42.24
N ASN A 42 -32.93 -26.70 42.05
CA ASN A 42 -33.55 -26.44 40.76
C ASN A 42 -33.29 -25.01 40.28
N TYR A 43 -33.43 -24.02 41.16
CA TYR A 43 -33.11 -22.62 40.84
C TYR A 43 -31.65 -22.45 40.38
N ILE A 44 -30.68 -23.06 41.08
CA ILE A 44 -29.27 -23.01 40.67
C ILE A 44 -29.08 -23.67 39.31
N ARG A 45 -29.67 -24.86 39.08
CA ARG A 45 -29.56 -25.57 37.80
C ARG A 45 -30.13 -24.75 36.65
N GLU A 46 -31.31 -24.18 36.81
CA GLU A 46 -31.97 -23.34 35.81
C GLU A 46 -31.20 -22.05 35.55
N SER A 47 -30.77 -21.36 36.61
CA SER A 47 -29.97 -20.14 36.51
C SER A 47 -28.64 -20.40 35.81
N TYR A 48 -27.96 -21.51 36.12
CA TYR A 48 -26.70 -21.88 35.49
C TYR A 48 -26.91 -22.31 34.03
N ALA A 49 -27.93 -23.12 33.75
CA ALA A 49 -28.27 -23.53 32.39
C ALA A 49 -28.60 -22.32 31.51
N LYS A 50 -29.38 -21.36 32.03
CA LYS A 50 -29.69 -20.10 31.36
C LYS A 50 -28.42 -19.27 31.13
N THR A 51 -27.60 -19.06 32.16
CA THR A 51 -26.34 -18.30 32.03
C THR A 51 -25.39 -18.95 31.02
N ARG A 52 -25.26 -20.29 31.04
CA ARG A 52 -24.43 -21.03 30.09
C ARG A 52 -24.96 -20.86 28.66
N LYS A 53 -26.27 -20.95 28.46
CA LYS A 53 -26.92 -20.72 27.17
C LYS A 53 -26.63 -19.29 26.68
N ASP A 54 -26.84 -18.28 27.53
CA ASP A 54 -26.61 -16.88 27.19
C ASP A 54 -25.12 -16.62 26.83
N ILE A 55 -24.18 -17.29 27.51
CA ILE A 55 -22.75 -17.18 27.19
C ILE A 55 -22.44 -17.82 25.82
N LEU A 56 -22.98 -19.00 25.55
CA LEU A 56 -22.76 -19.73 24.29
C LEU A 56 -23.39 -19.03 23.09
N GLU A 57 -24.57 -18.44 23.27
CA GLU A 57 -25.26 -17.62 22.25
C GLU A 57 -24.65 -16.22 22.13
N GLY A 58 -23.68 -15.86 22.99
CA GLY A 58 -23.03 -14.55 23.00
C GLY A 58 -23.93 -13.41 23.49
N THR A 59 -25.12 -13.70 24.01
CA THR A 59 -26.10 -12.72 24.51
C THR A 59 -25.84 -12.28 25.95
N HIS A 60 -25.02 -13.03 26.69
CA HIS A 60 -24.68 -12.67 28.05
C HIS A 60 -23.99 -11.29 28.11
N PRO A 61 -24.40 -10.36 28.98
CA PRO A 61 -23.93 -8.97 28.99
C PRO A 61 -22.40 -8.81 29.02
N LYS A 62 -21.70 -9.69 29.75
CA LYS A 62 -20.23 -9.68 29.78
C LYS A 62 -19.60 -10.07 28.44
N VAL A 63 -20.17 -11.06 27.75
CA VAL A 63 -19.68 -11.53 26.43
C VAL A 63 -19.94 -10.46 25.38
N VAL A 64 -21.15 -9.91 25.33
CA VAL A 64 -21.51 -8.79 24.44
C VAL A 64 -20.54 -7.61 24.62
N LYS A 65 -20.24 -7.24 25.87
CA LYS A 65 -19.30 -6.15 26.17
C LYS A 65 -17.88 -6.43 25.66
N ILE A 66 -17.42 -7.67 25.75
CA ILE A 66 -16.11 -8.09 25.23
C ILE A 66 -16.11 -8.08 23.71
N MET A 67 -17.13 -8.67 23.06
CA MET A 67 -17.27 -8.69 21.61
C MET A 67 -17.26 -7.27 21.02
N LYS A 68 -18.09 -6.37 21.56
CA LYS A 68 -18.14 -4.96 21.15
C LYS A 68 -16.79 -4.25 21.35
N LYS A 69 -16.04 -4.59 22.40
CA LYS A 69 -14.70 -4.03 22.64
C LYS A 69 -13.69 -4.53 21.59
N CYS A 70 -13.78 -5.79 21.19
CA CYS A 70 -12.93 -6.38 20.15
C CYS A 70 -13.25 -5.80 18.78
N GLU A 71 -14.53 -5.68 18.40
CA GLU A 71 -14.99 -5.04 17.16
C GLU A 71 -14.49 -3.60 17.08
N ASN A 72 -14.74 -2.78 18.11
CA ASN A 72 -14.27 -1.40 18.15
C ASN A 72 -12.73 -1.28 18.03
N ARG A 73 -11.97 -2.24 18.55
CA ARG A 73 -10.50 -2.26 18.41
C ARG A 73 -10.08 -2.59 16.97
N ARG A 74 -10.73 -3.58 16.37
CA ARG A 74 -10.50 -3.96 14.97
C ARG A 74 -10.81 -2.79 14.04
N ASP A 75 -11.97 -2.15 14.22
CA ASP A 75 -12.41 -1.06 13.36
C ASP A 75 -11.50 0.16 13.47
N LYS A 76 -11.04 0.50 14.69
CA LYS A 76 -10.02 1.54 14.89
C LYS A 76 -8.69 1.19 14.24
N SER A 77 -8.30 -0.09 14.25
CA SER A 77 -7.07 -0.54 13.61
C SER A 77 -7.17 -0.42 12.09
N LEU A 78 -8.30 -0.84 11.52
CA LEU A 78 -8.57 -0.71 10.08
C LEU A 78 -8.57 0.77 9.65
N GLN A 79 -9.25 1.65 10.38
CA GLN A 79 -9.24 3.09 10.11
C GLN A 79 -7.83 3.70 10.11
N LYS A 80 -6.94 3.24 11.01
CA LYS A 80 -5.54 3.70 11.02
C LYS A 80 -4.77 3.21 9.81
N VAL A 81 -4.98 1.97 9.39
CA VAL A 81 -4.35 1.40 8.19
C VAL A 81 -4.82 2.13 6.94
N ASP A 82 -6.12 2.38 6.81
CA ASP A 82 -6.69 3.12 5.67
C ASP A 82 -6.17 4.56 5.61
N ALA A 83 -6.09 5.25 6.76
CA ALA A 83 -5.54 6.59 6.84
C ALA A 83 -4.04 6.62 6.43
N LEU A 84 -3.27 5.64 6.88
CA LEU A 84 -1.85 5.52 6.51
C LEU A 84 -1.68 5.20 5.02
N ALA A 85 -2.51 4.33 4.46
CA ALA A 85 -2.48 3.98 3.04
C ALA A 85 -2.79 5.21 2.17
N LYS A 86 -3.83 5.99 2.52
CA LYS A 86 -4.15 7.26 1.84
C LYS A 86 -3.00 8.26 1.93
N LEU A 87 -2.41 8.45 3.11
CA LEU A 87 -1.29 9.38 3.29
C LEU A 87 -0.06 8.95 2.47
N LYS A 88 0.25 7.65 2.42
CA LYS A 88 1.35 7.13 1.59
C LYS A 88 1.07 7.34 0.10
N LEU A 89 -0.15 7.07 -0.35
CA LEU A 89 -0.54 7.29 -1.75
C LEU A 89 -0.42 8.77 -2.13
N ASP A 90 -0.93 9.69 -1.30
CA ASP A 90 -0.84 11.13 -1.55
C ASP A 90 0.60 11.63 -1.55
N THR A 91 1.45 11.08 -0.67
CA THR A 91 2.87 11.41 -0.63
C THR A 91 3.59 10.94 -1.89
N LEU A 92 3.29 9.72 -2.38
CA LEU A 92 3.85 9.20 -3.62
C LEU A 92 3.41 10.02 -4.82
N LYS A 93 2.12 10.41 -4.89
CA LYS A 93 1.62 11.30 -5.94
C LYS A 93 2.35 12.63 -5.98
N ARG A 94 2.48 13.31 -4.84
CA ARG A 94 3.21 14.58 -4.76
C ARG A 94 4.68 14.46 -5.16
N LYS A 95 5.34 13.36 -4.79
CA LYS A 95 6.73 13.10 -5.21
C LYS A 95 6.82 12.88 -6.72
N HIS A 96 5.92 12.07 -7.26
CA HIS A 96 5.85 11.82 -8.69
C HIS A 96 5.59 13.11 -9.49
N ASP A 97 4.62 13.92 -9.08
CA ASP A 97 4.30 15.19 -9.73
C ASP A 97 5.50 16.17 -9.69
N ALA A 98 6.24 16.21 -8.57
CA ALA A 98 7.45 17.02 -8.44
C ALA A 98 8.61 16.50 -9.31
N GLU A 99 8.77 15.18 -9.42
CA GLU A 99 9.77 14.55 -10.28
C GLU A 99 9.46 14.81 -11.76
N VAL A 100 8.21 14.62 -12.19
CA VAL A 100 7.75 14.92 -13.56
C VAL A 100 8.00 16.39 -13.90
N ALA A 101 7.59 17.32 -13.04
CA ALA A 101 7.84 18.75 -13.27
C ALA A 101 9.33 19.09 -13.38
N THR A 102 10.18 18.40 -12.61
CA THR A 102 11.64 18.59 -12.65
C THR A 102 12.25 18.00 -13.92
N ILE A 103 11.77 16.84 -14.37
CA ILE A 103 12.19 16.21 -15.63
C ILE A 103 11.77 17.07 -16.82
N GLU A 104 10.52 17.54 -16.85
CA GLU A 104 10.03 18.43 -17.92
C GLU A 104 10.84 19.73 -18.00
N LYS A 105 11.20 20.31 -16.85
CA LYS A 105 12.05 21.50 -16.82
C LYS A 105 13.45 21.21 -17.38
N ARG A 106 14.08 20.12 -16.95
CA ARG A 106 15.41 19.71 -17.47
C ARG A 106 15.37 19.45 -18.97
N GLN A 107 14.37 18.72 -19.45
CA GLN A 107 14.21 18.45 -20.88
C GLN A 107 14.03 19.73 -21.70
N LYS A 108 13.25 20.70 -21.21
CA LYS A 108 13.12 22.01 -21.88
C LYS A 108 14.45 22.78 -21.91
N GLU A 109 15.19 22.78 -20.81
CA GLU A 109 16.51 23.44 -20.73
C GLU A 109 17.54 22.75 -21.64
N GLU A 110 17.57 21.42 -21.69
CA GLU A 110 18.44 20.64 -22.58
C GLU A 110 18.12 20.87 -24.05
N ILE A 111 16.83 20.89 -24.43
CA ILE A 111 16.40 21.18 -25.81
C ILE A 111 16.77 22.62 -26.19
N CYS A 112 16.52 23.60 -25.32
CA CYS A 112 16.90 24.99 -25.58
C CYS A 112 18.43 25.15 -25.70
N ALA A 113 19.21 24.49 -24.85
CA ALA A 113 20.67 24.53 -24.92
C ALA A 113 21.21 23.86 -26.20
N ALA A 114 20.64 22.72 -26.60
CA ALA A 114 20.99 22.05 -27.85
C ALA A 114 20.64 22.91 -29.07
N ALA A 115 19.45 23.51 -29.09
CA ALA A 115 19.02 24.42 -30.14
C ALA A 115 19.92 25.67 -30.22
N GLN A 116 20.30 26.26 -29.08
CA GLN A 116 21.22 27.40 -29.06
C GLN A 116 22.60 27.01 -29.59
N GLN A 117 23.12 25.84 -29.20
CA GLN A 117 24.39 25.35 -29.72
C GLN A 117 24.36 25.12 -31.24
N GLU A 118 23.23 24.69 -31.79
CA GLU A 118 23.04 24.55 -33.24
C GLU A 118 22.95 25.91 -33.94
N ILE A 119 22.24 26.89 -33.36
CA ILE A 119 22.20 28.28 -33.85
C ILE A 119 23.62 28.88 -33.87
N ASP A 120 24.37 28.75 -32.77
CA ASP A 120 25.73 29.29 -32.67
C ASP A 120 26.67 28.69 -33.74
N LYS A 121 26.52 27.39 -34.04
CA LYS A 121 27.28 26.73 -35.13
C LYS A 121 26.89 27.29 -36.50
N LEU A 122 25.59 27.43 -36.76
CA LEU A 122 25.09 27.99 -38.01
C LEU A 122 25.52 29.45 -38.20
N GLU A 123 25.62 30.24 -37.12
CA GLU A 123 26.17 31.61 -37.16
C GLU A 123 27.67 31.63 -37.51
N VAL A 124 28.46 30.71 -36.95
CA VAL A 124 29.89 30.55 -37.30
C VAL A 124 30.04 30.13 -38.77
N GLU A 125 29.21 29.21 -39.26
CA GLU A 125 29.20 28.82 -40.67
C GLU A 125 28.76 29.97 -41.58
N LYS A 126 27.70 30.70 -41.21
CA LYS A 126 27.23 31.91 -41.92
C LYS A 126 28.34 32.95 -42.02
N THR A 127 29.02 33.27 -40.91
CA THR A 127 30.12 34.25 -40.90
C THR A 127 31.33 33.78 -41.73
N SER A 128 31.66 32.49 -41.70
CA SER A 128 32.71 31.90 -42.56
C SER A 128 32.36 32.02 -44.05
N LEU A 129 31.13 31.67 -44.43
CA LEU A 129 30.63 31.79 -45.80
C LEU A 129 30.60 33.26 -46.27
N LEU A 130 30.17 34.18 -45.41
CA LEU A 130 30.21 35.62 -45.68
C LEU A 130 31.64 36.14 -45.93
N ASN A 131 32.61 35.72 -45.11
CA ASN A 131 34.02 36.08 -45.29
C ASN A 131 34.60 35.51 -46.58
N MET A 132 34.25 34.27 -46.91
CA MET A 132 34.63 33.63 -48.17
C MET A 132 34.04 34.38 -49.37
N ALA A 133 32.74 34.70 -49.35
CA ALA A 133 32.09 35.48 -50.39
C ALA A 133 32.74 36.87 -50.57
N LYS A 134 33.08 37.57 -49.48
CA LYS A 134 33.85 38.83 -49.52
C LYS A 134 35.21 38.64 -50.19
N SER A 135 35.93 37.56 -49.88
CA SER A 135 37.25 37.28 -50.48
C SER A 135 37.19 36.98 -51.98
N PHE A 136 36.10 36.38 -52.47
CA PHE A 136 35.88 36.13 -53.90
C PHE A 136 35.23 37.29 -54.64
N GLY A 137 34.95 38.42 -53.98
CA GLY A 137 34.24 39.57 -54.58
C GLY A 137 32.76 39.30 -54.90
N MET A 138 32.18 38.25 -54.30
CA MET A 138 30.77 37.87 -54.48
C MET A 138 29.85 38.71 -53.58
N HIS A 139 29.85 40.03 -53.79
CA HIS A 139 29.09 40.99 -52.97
C HIS A 139 27.58 40.73 -52.97
N ASP A 140 27.04 40.12 -54.04
CA ASP A 140 25.62 39.75 -54.14
C ASP A 140 25.21 38.75 -53.05
N ILE A 141 26.06 37.75 -52.77
CA ILE A 141 25.82 36.76 -51.70
C ILE A 141 25.88 37.44 -50.34
N VAL A 142 26.84 38.36 -50.13
CA VAL A 142 26.97 39.10 -48.88
C VAL A 142 25.69 39.90 -48.58
N THR A 143 25.13 40.57 -49.60
CA THR A 143 23.88 41.33 -49.45
C THR A 143 22.65 40.49 -49.15
N ILE A 144 22.63 39.20 -49.49
CA ILE A 144 21.51 38.30 -49.16
C ILE A 144 21.55 37.87 -47.68
N PHE A 145 22.75 37.75 -47.11
CA PHE A 145 22.94 37.28 -45.72
C PHE A 145 23.07 38.39 -44.69
N ASP A 146 23.32 39.65 -45.10
CA ASP A 146 23.22 40.81 -44.23
C ASP A 146 21.73 41.13 -44.00
N ASP A 147 21.19 40.67 -42.86
CA ASP A 147 19.80 40.85 -42.43
C ASP A 147 19.41 42.33 -42.17
N GLU A 148 20.25 43.30 -42.54
CA GLU A 148 19.92 44.74 -42.48
C GLU A 148 19.12 45.25 -43.68
N LYS A 149 18.77 44.40 -44.67
CA LYS A 149 17.93 44.83 -45.80
C LYS A 149 16.63 44.03 -45.87
N GLU A 150 15.53 44.72 -45.57
CA GLU A 150 14.15 44.26 -45.75
C GLU A 150 13.95 43.51 -47.09
N ASP A 151 13.42 42.29 -46.98
CA ASP A 151 13.03 41.37 -48.07
C ASP A 151 12.27 42.06 -49.21
N SER A 152 12.98 42.66 -50.17
CA SER A 152 12.33 43.32 -51.29
C SER A 152 12.94 43.05 -52.67
N ASN A 153 14.02 42.27 -52.80
CA ASN A 153 14.51 41.87 -54.13
C ASN A 153 15.05 40.43 -54.16
N ILE A 154 14.19 39.45 -53.90
CA ILE A 154 14.44 38.06 -54.30
C ILE A 154 14.39 38.02 -55.83
N HIS A 155 15.56 37.89 -56.46
CA HIS A 155 15.70 37.74 -57.91
C HIS A 155 14.91 36.49 -58.38
N PRO A 156 14.05 36.60 -59.41
CA PRO A 156 13.11 35.53 -59.78
C PRO A 156 13.72 34.22 -60.31
N ASP A 157 15.01 34.18 -60.64
CA ASP A 157 15.64 33.02 -61.30
C ASP A 157 15.93 31.83 -60.37
N LEU A 158 15.76 31.98 -59.05
CA LEU A 158 15.97 30.89 -58.09
C LEU A 158 14.73 30.00 -57.86
N LYS A 159 13.57 30.32 -58.47
CA LYS A 159 12.35 29.50 -58.30
C LYS A 159 12.43 28.12 -58.97
N ASP A 160 13.26 27.94 -59.98
CA ASP A 160 13.27 26.70 -60.79
C ASP A 160 14.44 25.75 -60.50
N VAL A 161 15.24 25.99 -59.46
CA VAL A 161 16.29 25.04 -59.06
C VAL A 161 15.71 24.02 -58.07
N GLN A 162 15.18 22.90 -58.59
CA GLN A 162 14.86 21.74 -57.74
C GLN A 162 16.17 21.13 -57.18
N PRO A 163 16.31 20.99 -55.85
CA PRO A 163 17.50 20.39 -55.24
C PRO A 163 17.52 18.88 -55.49
N SER A 164 18.46 18.41 -56.30
CA SER A 164 18.75 16.98 -56.48
C SER A 164 19.81 16.53 -55.47
N ILE A 165 19.42 16.29 -54.21
CA ILE A 165 20.30 15.59 -53.26
C ILE A 165 19.52 14.44 -52.63
N LYS A 166 19.71 13.24 -53.19
CA LYS A 166 19.40 11.97 -52.55
C LYS A 166 20.60 11.59 -51.67
N SER A 167 20.51 11.81 -50.37
CA SER A 167 21.34 11.09 -49.41
C SER A 167 20.63 11.03 -48.07
N ASN A 168 20.03 9.87 -47.77
CA ASN A 168 19.58 9.54 -46.42
C ASN A 168 20.82 9.22 -45.57
N PRO A 169 21.18 10.03 -44.56
CA PRO A 169 22.25 9.68 -43.64
C PRO A 169 21.76 8.59 -42.68
N ASN A 170 22.36 7.40 -42.79
CA ASN A 170 22.12 6.27 -41.90
C ASN A 170 22.95 6.46 -40.63
N ILE A 171 22.31 6.97 -39.56
CA ILE A 171 22.94 7.16 -38.25
C ILE A 171 22.95 5.81 -37.53
N GLN A 172 24.12 5.15 -37.45
CA GLN A 172 24.34 4.05 -36.51
C GLN A 172 24.96 4.60 -35.23
N VAL A 173 24.15 4.70 -34.17
CA VAL A 173 24.60 5.01 -32.81
C VAL A 173 25.16 3.72 -32.20
N GLU A 174 26.48 3.60 -32.11
CA GLU A 174 27.14 2.50 -31.40
C GLU A 174 27.03 2.68 -29.87
N GLY A 175 25.93 2.23 -29.29
CA GLY A 175 25.83 2.04 -27.83
C GLY A 175 26.50 0.72 -27.44
N ARG A 176 27.70 0.75 -26.85
CA ARG A 176 28.32 -0.46 -26.26
C ARG A 176 27.55 -0.87 -25.00
N PRO A 177 26.94 -2.06 -24.95
CA PRO A 177 26.33 -2.61 -23.74
C PRO A 177 27.35 -3.45 -22.97
N ASN A 178 27.22 -3.52 -21.63
CA ASN A 178 27.81 -4.57 -20.77
C ASN A 178 29.14 -4.32 -20.02
N ASN A 179 29.35 -3.15 -19.41
CA ASN A 179 30.24 -3.03 -18.23
C ASN A 179 29.45 -2.73 -16.94
N LEU A 180 28.31 -3.40 -16.74
CA LEU A 180 27.49 -3.23 -15.55
C LEU A 180 28.09 -4.05 -14.38
N PRO A 181 28.40 -3.44 -13.22
CA PRO A 181 28.74 -4.20 -12.03
C PRO A 181 27.54 -5.04 -11.58
N TYR A 182 27.78 -6.30 -11.23
CA TYR A 182 26.76 -7.22 -10.71
C TYR A 182 26.24 -6.68 -9.35
N ILE A 183 25.02 -6.17 -9.33
CA ILE A 183 24.37 -5.69 -8.10
C ILE A 183 23.56 -6.84 -7.51
N SER A 184 23.95 -7.29 -6.32
CA SER A 184 23.20 -8.30 -5.57
C SER A 184 21.74 -7.86 -5.35
N PRO A 185 20.73 -8.75 -5.51
CA PRO A 185 19.33 -8.48 -5.16
C PRO A 185 19.12 -8.06 -3.69
N SER A 186 20.07 -8.36 -2.81
CA SER A 186 20.03 -7.97 -1.40
C SER A 186 20.54 -6.54 -1.14
N SER A 187 20.98 -5.82 -2.17
CA SER A 187 21.49 -4.46 -2.06
C SER A 187 20.36 -3.46 -1.76
N SER A 188 20.55 -2.59 -0.77
CA SER A 188 19.67 -1.44 -0.51
C SER A 188 19.60 -0.45 -1.67
N HIS A 189 20.54 -0.54 -2.61
CA HIS A 189 20.65 0.34 -3.78
C HIS A 189 20.14 -0.31 -5.07
N PHE A 190 19.70 -1.59 -5.04
CA PHE A 190 19.24 -2.32 -6.23
C PHE A 190 18.17 -1.56 -7.01
N LEU A 191 17.10 -1.12 -6.33
CA LEU A 191 16.00 -0.39 -6.99
C LEU A 191 16.39 1.03 -7.42
N THR A 192 17.26 1.69 -6.66
CA THR A 192 17.68 3.07 -6.94
C THR A 192 18.62 3.13 -8.14
N GLU A 193 19.47 2.11 -8.31
CA GLU A 193 20.35 2.01 -9.47
C GLU A 193 19.56 1.53 -10.70
N LEU A 194 18.61 0.60 -10.56
CA LEU A 194 17.69 0.24 -11.64
C LEU A 194 16.89 1.43 -12.18
N SER A 195 16.35 2.29 -11.30
CA SER A 195 15.61 3.47 -11.72
C SER A 195 16.52 4.55 -12.32
N GLY A 196 17.76 4.67 -11.83
CA GLY A 196 18.75 5.61 -12.36
C GLY A 196 19.19 5.30 -13.79
N PHE A 197 19.24 4.01 -14.17
CA PHE A 197 19.62 3.57 -15.51
C PHE A 197 18.44 3.35 -16.47
N ALA A 198 17.20 3.41 -15.97
CA ALA A 198 15.98 3.21 -16.74
C ALA A 198 15.84 4.10 -17.98
N HIS A 199 16.42 5.30 -17.94
CA HIS A 199 16.24 6.31 -18.97
C HIS A 199 17.24 6.21 -20.13
N SER A 200 18.28 5.38 -20.05
CA SER A 200 19.38 5.39 -21.03
C SER A 200 19.43 4.20 -21.99
N GLN A 201 18.57 3.18 -21.84
CA GLN A 201 18.53 2.03 -22.74
C GLN A 201 17.13 1.84 -23.35
N SER A 202 17.07 1.68 -24.68
CA SER A 202 15.83 1.51 -25.45
C SER A 202 15.01 0.28 -25.06
N ASN A 203 15.62 -0.68 -24.36
CA ASN A 203 14.98 -1.95 -23.98
C ASN A 203 14.64 -2.02 -22.47
N PHE A 204 14.48 -0.87 -21.81
CA PHE A 204 14.13 -0.81 -20.38
C PHE A 204 12.94 -1.71 -20.02
N PHE A 205 11.89 -1.73 -20.84
CA PHE A 205 10.71 -2.56 -20.58
C PHE A 205 11.00 -4.07 -20.61
N GLU A 206 11.88 -4.52 -21.50
CA GLU A 206 12.29 -5.93 -21.54
C GLU A 206 13.15 -6.29 -20.32
N GLN A 207 14.08 -5.42 -19.94
CA GLN A 207 14.93 -5.63 -18.76
C GLN A 207 14.12 -5.64 -17.46
N VAL A 208 13.17 -4.72 -17.28
CA VAL A 208 12.28 -4.73 -16.11
C VAL A 208 11.42 -6.00 -16.07
N ALA A 209 10.96 -6.49 -17.23
CA ALA A 209 10.21 -7.74 -17.29
C ALA A 209 11.08 -8.94 -16.89
N ASP A 210 12.35 -8.97 -17.31
CA ASP A 210 13.31 -10.00 -16.93
C ASP A 210 13.71 -9.92 -15.45
N ASP A 211 13.86 -8.71 -14.89
CA ASP A 211 14.11 -8.48 -13.46
C ASP A 211 12.92 -8.94 -12.60
N ILE A 212 11.69 -8.65 -13.03
CA ILE A 212 10.47 -9.13 -12.36
C ILE A 212 10.42 -10.67 -12.40
N LYS A 213 10.75 -11.29 -13.55
CA LYS A 213 10.83 -12.76 -13.65
C LYS A 213 11.90 -13.33 -12.72
N LEU A 214 13.08 -12.74 -12.67
CA LEU A 214 14.17 -13.17 -11.79
C LEU A 214 13.77 -13.07 -10.31
N MET A 215 13.12 -11.96 -9.92
CA MET A 215 12.67 -11.75 -8.54
C MET A 215 11.58 -12.75 -8.16
N ASN A 216 10.63 -13.03 -9.04
CA ASN A 216 9.60 -14.05 -8.80
C ASN A 216 10.22 -15.45 -8.64
N ALA A 217 11.16 -15.83 -9.52
CA ALA A 217 11.87 -17.11 -9.40
C ALA A 217 12.65 -17.22 -8.08
N TYR A 218 13.30 -16.14 -7.63
CA TYR A 218 14.02 -16.13 -6.35
C TYR A 218 13.07 -16.25 -5.14
N MET A 219 11.91 -15.58 -5.19
CA MET A 219 10.89 -15.69 -4.14
C MET A 219 10.31 -17.10 -4.07
N GLU A 220 10.04 -17.75 -5.21
CA GLU A 220 9.58 -19.14 -5.26
C GLU A 220 10.59 -20.11 -4.64
N THR A 221 11.90 -19.90 -4.84
CA THR A 221 12.94 -20.76 -4.23
C THR A 221 13.12 -20.57 -2.72
N LYS A 222 12.62 -19.48 -2.13
CA LYS A 222 12.69 -19.24 -0.67
C LYS A 222 11.52 -19.83 0.10
N ASP A 223 10.41 -20.11 -0.59
CA ASP A 223 9.25 -20.77 0.01
C ASP A 223 9.36 -22.31 0.00
N THR A 224 10.43 -22.86 -0.59
CA THR A 224 10.86 -24.27 -0.49
C THR A 224 12.10 -24.42 0.37
#